data_AF-K2E664-F1
#
_entry.id   AF-K2E664-F1
#
_cell.length_a   1.000
_cell.length_b   1.000
_cell.length_c   1.000
_cell.angle_alpha   90.00
_cell.angle_beta   90.00
_cell.angle_gamma   90.00
#
_symmetry.space_group_name_H-M   'P 1'
#
loop_
_entity.id
_entity.type
_entity.pdbx_description
1 polymer ?
#
loop_
_entity_poly.entity_id
_entity_poly.type
_entity_poly.pdbx_seq_one_letter_code
_entity_poly.pdbx_strand_id
1 'polypeptide(L)'
;MKINPKLKKDLKSFLLENIQKEQNRVLVMSADALESDEKKILSKKFSDLNWNEADFQVDKSIIAGIIIKVGSKTIDLSLMGSLSKLSNTLYEID
;
A
#
# COMPACT_ATOMS: atom_id res chain seq x y z
N MET A 1 23.25 -13.35 29.40
CA MET A 1 22.67 -12.11 29.97
C MET A 1 21.19 -12.33 30.29
N LYS A 2 20.74 -12.04 31.51
CA LYS A 2 19.31 -12.07 31.87
C LYS A 2 18.74 -10.67 31.64
N ILE A 3 17.94 -10.50 30.59
CA ILE A 3 17.23 -9.25 30.30
C ILE A 3 16.16 -9.03 31.38
N ASN A 4 15.99 -7.80 31.85
CA ASN A 4 14.94 -7.44 32.82
C ASN A 4 13.55 -7.86 32.27
N PRO A 5 12.75 -8.65 33.00
CA PRO A 5 11.44 -9.13 32.53
C PRO A 5 10.46 -8.02 32.13
N LYS A 6 10.48 -6.88 32.84
CA LYS A 6 9.66 -5.71 32.52
C LYS A 6 10.07 -5.10 31.18
N LEU A 7 11.38 -4.86 31.01
CA LEU A 7 11.94 -4.34 29.77
C LEU A 7 11.63 -5.25 28.57
N LYS A 8 11.71 -6.57 28.75
CA LYS A 8 11.36 -7.54 27.70
C LYS A 8 9.89 -7.44 27.29
N LYS A 9 8.98 -7.27 28.27
CA LYS A 9 7.55 -7.12 28.00
C LYS A 9 7.27 -5.81 27.26
N ASP A 10 7.82 -4.71 27.75
CA ASP A 10 7.61 -3.38 27.18
C ASP A 10 8.14 -3.31 25.74
N LEU A 11 9.34 -3.87 25.49
CA LEU A 11 9.91 -3.95 24.15
C LEU A 11 9.06 -4.81 23.21
N LYS A 12 8.53 -5.94 23.70
CA LYS A 12 7.65 -6.80 22.89
C LYS A 12 6.38 -6.04 22.49
N SER A 13 5.72 -5.36 23.43
CA SER A 13 4.53 -4.57 23.15
C SER A 13 4.81 -3.47 22.13
N PHE A 14 5.89 -2.71 22.33
CA PHE A 14 6.31 -1.65 21.40
C PHE A 14 6.54 -2.19 19.98
N LEU A 15 7.27 -3.30 19.84
CA LEU A 15 7.53 -3.89 18.53
C LEU A 15 6.25 -4.41 17.87
N LEU A 16 5.35 -5.05 18.62
CA LEU A 16 4.07 -5.54 18.08
C LEU A 16 3.20 -4.39 17.57
N GLU A 17 3.12 -3.29 18.31
CA GLU A 17 2.38 -2.10 17.88
C GLU A 17 2.94 -1.52 16.58
N ASN A 18 4.28 -1.40 16.47
CA ASN A 18 4.92 -0.88 15.26
C ASN A 18 4.74 -1.82 14.06
N ILE A 19 4.85 -3.13 14.25
CA ILE A 19 4.59 -4.12 13.20
C ILE A 19 3.16 -4.00 12.70
N GLN A 20 2.19 -3.89 13.61
CA GLN A 20 0.78 -3.81 13.25
C GLN A 20 0.44 -2.50 12.53
N LYS A 21 1.07 -1.39 12.94
CA LYS A 21 0.98 -0.11 12.20
C LYS A 21 1.50 -0.25 10.78
N GLU A 22 2.71 -0.80 10.61
CA GLU A 22 3.32 -0.94 9.28
C GLU A 22 2.53 -1.90 8.37
N GLN A 23 1.97 -2.98 8.92
CA GLN A 23 1.13 -3.92 8.16
C GLN A 23 -0.17 -3.30 7.64
N ASN A 24 -0.69 -2.29 8.34
CA ASN A 24 -1.94 -1.61 7.98
C ASN A 24 -1.70 -0.27 7.28
N ARG A 25 -0.44 0.15 7.11
CA ARG A 25 -0.09 1.41 6.47
C ARG A 25 -0.44 1.34 4.99
N VAL A 26 -1.21 2.31 4.54
CA VAL A 26 -1.57 2.48 3.13
C VAL A 26 -0.51 3.35 2.47
N LEU A 27 0.10 2.86 1.40
CA LEU A 27 0.97 3.62 0.52
C LEU A 27 0.31 3.67 -0.86
N VAL A 28 0.05 4.87 -1.36
CA VAL A 28 -0.49 5.11 -2.71
C VAL A 28 0.61 5.73 -3.56
N MET A 29 0.93 5.07 -4.67
CA MET A 29 1.91 5.54 -5.65
C MET A 29 1.21 5.89 -6.95
N SER A 30 1.49 7.06 -7.50
CA SER A 30 0.88 7.57 -8.73
C SER A 30 1.88 8.33 -9.59
N ALA A 31 1.59 8.46 -10.89
CA ALA A 31 2.43 9.18 -11.84
C ALA A 31 2.57 10.68 -11.49
N ASP A 32 1.50 11.26 -10.95
CA ASP A 32 1.39 12.65 -10.53
C ASP A 32 0.73 12.75 -9.16
N ALA A 33 0.83 13.92 -8.53
CA ALA A 33 0.28 14.14 -7.21
C ALA A 33 -1.25 14.07 -7.25
N LEU A 34 -1.84 13.24 -6.40
CA LEU A 34 -3.30 13.15 -6.30
C LEU A 34 -3.90 14.38 -5.62
N GLU A 35 -4.96 14.90 -6.22
CA GLU A 35 -5.77 15.97 -5.66
C GLU A 35 -6.64 15.48 -4.49
N SER A 36 -7.13 16.41 -3.69
CA SER A 36 -7.95 16.10 -2.51
C SER A 36 -9.19 15.29 -2.84
N ASP A 37 -9.82 15.54 -3.98
CA ASP A 37 -11.04 14.82 -4.37
C ASP A 37 -10.74 13.41 -4.87
N GLU A 38 -9.62 13.20 -5.55
CA GLU A 38 -9.13 11.87 -5.92
C GLU A 38 -8.82 11.03 -4.69
N LYS A 39 -8.17 11.63 -3.67
CA LYS A 39 -7.91 10.96 -2.38
C LYS A 39 -9.21 10.53 -1.69
N LYS A 40 -10.24 11.38 -1.69
CA LYS A 40 -11.57 11.04 -1.14
C LYS A 40 -12.26 9.93 -1.91
N ILE A 41 -12.13 9.92 -3.24
CA ILE A 41 -12.68 8.85 -4.07
C ILE A 41 -12.02 7.52 -3.72
N LEU A 42 -10.70 7.50 -3.55
CA LEU A 42 -9.96 6.30 -3.12
C LEU A 42 -10.39 5.83 -1.74
N SER A 43 -10.46 6.73 -0.76
CA SER A 43 -10.87 6.38 0.59
C SER A 43 -12.31 5.85 0.66
N LYS A 44 -13.19 6.34 -0.20
CA LYS A 44 -14.56 5.84 -0.32
C LYS A 44 -14.63 4.48 -1.01
N LYS A 45 -13.83 4.28 -2.06
CA LYS A 45 -13.84 3.04 -2.86
C LYS A 45 -13.23 1.85 -2.10
N PHE A 46 -12.19 2.11 -1.30
CA PHE A 46 -11.48 1.11 -0.51
C PHE A 46 -11.68 1.42 0.98
N SER A 47 -12.93 1.45 1.42
CA SER A 47 -13.32 1.88 2.77
C SER A 47 -12.84 0.94 3.88
N ASP A 48 -12.36 -0.25 3.53
CA ASP A 48 -11.79 -1.25 4.42
C ASP A 48 -10.32 -0.98 4.78
N LEU A 49 -9.65 -0.03 4.12
CA LEU A 49 -8.26 0.34 4.38
C LEU A 49 -8.15 1.51 5.39
N ASN A 50 -7.02 1.57 6.11
CA ASN A 50 -6.76 2.67 7.05
C ASN A 50 -6.16 3.90 6.33
N TRP A 51 -7.03 4.86 5.99
CA TRP A 51 -6.64 6.07 5.25
C TRP A 51 -6.07 7.21 6.11
N ASN A 52 -6.20 7.15 7.44
CA ASN A 52 -5.79 8.24 8.34
C ASN A 52 -4.28 8.51 8.29
N GLU A 53 -3.49 7.46 8.04
CA GLU A 53 -2.02 7.51 7.94
C GLU A 53 -1.55 7.13 6.53
N ALA A 54 -2.41 7.31 5.51
CA ALA A 54 -2.05 6.98 4.14
C ALA A 54 -0.94 7.91 3.63
N ASP A 55 0.11 7.30 3.08
CA ASP A 55 1.22 7.98 2.44
C ASP A 55 0.97 8.06 0.93
N PHE A 56 1.11 9.25 0.35
CA PHE A 56 0.87 9.50 -1.06
C PHE A 56 2.16 9.96 -1.71
N GLN A 57 2.70 9.14 -2.60
CA GLN A 57 3.99 9.36 -3.23
C GLN A 57 3.86 9.45 -4.75
N VAL A 58 4.60 10.37 -5.34
CA VAL A 58 4.74 10.45 -6.79
C VAL A 58 5.88 9.53 -7.22
N ASP A 59 5.58 8.58 -8.09
CA ASP A 59 6.56 7.69 -8.69
C ASP A 59 6.49 7.80 -10.22
N LYS A 60 7.52 8.39 -10.81
CA LYS A 60 7.61 8.63 -12.26
C LYS A 60 7.88 7.35 -13.07
N SER A 61 8.13 6.20 -12.44
CA SER A 61 8.10 4.91 -13.14
C SER A 61 6.68 4.45 -13.47
N ILE A 62 5.66 4.99 -12.78
CA ILE A 62 4.26 4.76 -13.10
C ILE A 62 3.87 5.72 -14.22
N ILE A 63 3.51 5.16 -15.38
CA ILE A 63 3.12 5.94 -16.57
C ILE A 63 1.72 6.55 -16.42
N ALA A 64 0.77 5.75 -15.90
CA ALA A 64 -0.61 6.17 -15.63
C ALA A 64 -1.28 5.21 -14.65
N GLY A 65 -2.34 5.68 -14.00
CA GLY A 65 -3.04 4.95 -12.95
C GLY A 65 -2.32 5.03 -11.60
N ILE A 66 -2.65 4.10 -10.70
CA ILE A 66 -2.15 4.08 -9.33
C ILE A 66 -1.81 2.68 -8.85
N ILE A 67 -0.93 2.58 -7.87
CA ILE A 67 -0.65 1.35 -7.12
C ILE A 67 -0.90 1.63 -5.64
N ILE A 68 -1.72 0.79 -5.01
CA ILE A 68 -1.99 0.87 -3.57
C ILE A 68 -1.31 -0.32 -2.89
N LYS A 69 -0.43 -0.06 -1.93
CA LYS A 69 0.22 -1.07 -1.10
C LYS A 69 -0.29 -1.00 0.33
N VAL A 70 -0.60 -2.15 0.92
CA VAL A 70 -1.01 -2.28 2.32
C VAL A 70 -0.31 -3.49 2.92
N GLY A 71 0.70 -3.25 3.75
CA GLY A 71 1.60 -4.30 4.23
C GLY A 71 2.22 -5.07 3.05
N SER A 72 1.89 -6.36 2.93
CA SER A 72 2.35 -7.23 1.83
C SER A 72 1.41 -7.27 0.62
N LYS A 73 0.21 -6.69 0.72
CA LYS A 73 -0.77 -6.70 -0.37
C LYS A 73 -0.53 -5.53 -1.32
N THR A 74 -0.67 -5.79 -2.61
CA THR A 74 -0.60 -4.77 -3.66
C THR A 74 -1.88 -4.83 -4.50
N ILE A 75 -2.55 -3.69 -4.64
CA ILE A 75 -3.65 -3.47 -5.57
C ILE A 75 -3.10 -2.62 -6.71
N ASP A 76 -2.82 -3.28 -7.83
CA ASP A 76 -2.28 -2.63 -9.02
C ASP A 76 -3.42 -2.21 -9.96
N LEU A 77 -3.59 -0.90 -10.10
CA LEU A 77 -4.52 -0.23 -11.01
C LEU A 77 -3.75 0.67 -12.00
N SER A 78 -2.48 0.34 -12.25
CA SER A 78 -1.64 1.05 -13.20
C SER A 78 -1.92 0.58 -14.63
N LEU A 79 -1.70 1.49 -15.59
CA LEU A 79 -1.82 1.17 -17.01
C LEU A 79 -0.84 0.06 -17.42
N MET A 80 0.38 0.07 -16.86
CA MET A 80 1.38 -0.98 -17.12
C MET A 80 0.87 -2.35 -16.67
N GLY A 81 0.33 -2.46 -15.46
CA GLY A 81 -0.26 -3.70 -14.95
C GLY A 81 -1.42 -4.20 -15.81
N SER A 82 -2.30 -3.29 -16.25
CA SER A 82 -3.40 -3.63 -17.17
C SER A 82 -2.91 -4.13 -18.53
N LEU A 83 -1.90 -3.49 -19.13
CA LEU A 83 -1.33 -3.90 -20.41
C LEU A 83 -0.60 -5.25 -20.31
N SER A 84 0.13 -5.48 -19.22
CA SER A 84 0.78 -6.77 -18.97
C SER A 84 -0.22 -7.90 -18.84
N LYS A 85 -1.31 -7.71 -18.08
CA LYS A 85 -2.41 -8.68 -17.98
C LYS A 85 -3.02 -8.97 -19.34
N LEU A 86 -3.32 -7.93 -20.11
CA LEU A 86 -3.87 -8.09 -21.46
C LEU A 86 -2.93 -8.88 -22.37
N SER A 87 -1.63 -8.54 -22.39
CA SER A 87 -0.64 -9.25 -23.19
C SER A 87 -0.58 -10.73 -22.83
N ASN A 88 -0.58 -11.07 -21.54
CA ASN A 88 -0.56 -12.47 -21.09
C ASN A 88 -1.83 -13.20 -21.53
N THR A 89 -3.00 -12.58 -21.38
CA THR A 89 -4.26 -13.17 -21.85
C THR A 89 -4.25 -13.45 -23.34
N LEU A 90 -3.66 -12.56 -24.15
CA LEU A 90 -3.53 -12.79 -25.60
C LEU A 90 -2.60 -13.97 -25.92
N TYR A 91 -1.47 -14.10 -25.22
CA TYR A 91 -0.52 -15.21 -25.43
C TYR A 91 -1.02 -16.57 -24.92
N GLU A 92 -1.91 -16.60 -23.93
CA GLU A 92 -2.51 -17.85 -23.42
C GLU A 92 -3.63 -18.41 -24.32
N ILE A 93 -4.11 -17.62 -25.28
CA ILE A 93 -5.17 -18.01 -26.22
C ILE A 93 -4.60 -18.67 -27.50
N ASP A 94 -3.29 -18.57 -27.73
CA ASP A 94 -2.53 -19.26 -28.80
C ASP A 94 -1.93 -20.60 -28.28
#